data_AF-A0A4Z1SWR3-F1
#
_entry.id   AF-A0A4Z1SWR3-F1
#
_cell.length_a   1.000
_cell.length_b   1.000
_cell.length_c   1.000
_cell.angle_alpha   90.00
_cell.angle_beta   90.00
_cell.angle_gamma   90.00
#
_symmetry.space_group_name_H-M   'P 1'
#
loop_
_entity.id
_entity.type
_entity.pdbx_description
1 polymer ?
#
loop_
_entity_poly.entity_id
_entity_poly.type
_entity_poly.pdbx_seq_one_letter_code
_entity_poly.pdbx_strand_id
1 'polypeptide(L)'
;MYLSALAILACPECHEPFHLTVREHTRDEIDKVADPMSGDKLSSILSRLSYDALRKRVKGLELPPNPEDLYDILFREAVVNGVLRCESCQKDYDVKNRIPRLVMPL
;
A
#
# COMPACT_ATOMS: atom_id res chain seq x y z
N MET A 1 -2.34 4.85 6.08
CA MET A 1 -2.49 4.50 4.67
C MET A 1 -2.48 2.99 4.56
N TYR A 2 -3.55 2.38 4.07
CA TYR A 2 -3.58 0.94 3.81
C TYR A 2 -2.68 0.57 2.63
N LEU A 3 -2.11 -0.64 2.62
CA LEU A 3 -1.25 -1.09 1.52
C LEU A 3 -2.00 -1.15 0.18
N SER A 4 -3.31 -1.39 0.20
CA SER A 4 -4.18 -1.35 -0.99
C SER A 4 -4.09 -0.02 -1.76
N ALA A 5 -3.73 1.08 -1.10
CA ALA A 5 -3.49 2.36 -1.77
C ALA A 5 -2.36 2.30 -2.82
N LEU A 6 -1.38 1.40 -2.66
CA LEU A 6 -0.30 1.22 -3.65
C LEU A 6 -0.78 0.76 -5.02
N ALA A 7 -2.00 0.22 -5.13
CA ALA A 7 -2.61 -0.17 -6.39
C ALA A 7 -3.18 1.02 -7.18
N ILE A 8 -3.28 2.21 -6.57
CA ILE A 8 -3.83 3.41 -7.20
C ILE A 8 -2.90 4.63 -7.11
N LEU A 9 -1.94 4.64 -6.18
CA LEU A 9 -0.99 5.74 -6.04
C LEU A 9 0.10 5.64 -7.12
N ALA A 10 0.37 6.78 -7.75
CA ALA A 10 1.44 6.97 -8.72
C ALA A 10 2.17 8.29 -8.44
N CYS A 11 3.42 8.39 -8.86
CA CYS A 11 4.21 9.60 -8.70
C CYS A 11 3.56 10.77 -9.45
N PRO A 12 3.31 11.93 -8.81
CA PRO A 12 2.68 13.06 -9.49
C PRO A 12 3.56 13.67 -10.59
N GLU A 13 4.87 13.41 -10.59
CA GLU A 13 5.80 13.96 -11.59
C GLU A 13 5.96 13.06 -12.83
N CYS A 14 5.99 11.75 -12.65
CA CYS A 14 6.28 10.80 -13.74
C CYS A 14 5.24 9.69 -13.91
N HIS A 15 4.20 9.66 -13.08
CA HIS A 15 3.14 8.64 -13.05
C HIS A 15 3.63 7.20 -12.81
N GLU A 16 4.87 7.04 -12.38
CA GLU A 16 5.45 5.73 -12.08
C GLU A 16 5.13 5.25 -10.66
N PRO A 17 5.16 3.92 -10.41
CA PRO A 17 4.84 3.34 -9.12
C PRO A 17 5.82 3.72 -7.98
N PHE A 18 5.40 3.43 -6.76
CA PHE A 18 6.17 3.67 -5.53
C PHE A 18 6.69 2.39 -4.86
N HIS A 19 7.91 2.46 -4.31
CA HIS A 19 8.36 1.62 -3.22
C HIS A 19 7.94 2.23 -1.88
N LEU A 20 7.36 1.43 -1.00
CA LEU A 20 6.94 1.85 0.34
C LEU A 20 7.91 1.32 1.39
N THR A 21 8.46 2.22 2.19
CA THR A 21 9.16 1.88 3.43
C THR A 21 8.27 2.22 4.61
N VAL A 22 7.84 1.19 5.34
CA VAL A 22 7.03 1.30 6.55
C VAL A 22 7.95 1.60 7.73
N ARG A 23 7.65 2.66 8.48
CA ARG A 23 8.36 3.00 9.73
C ARG A 23 7.49 2.74 10.96
N GLU A 24 6.19 2.94 10.83
CA GLU A 24 5.20 2.69 11.86
C GLU A 24 3.90 2.25 11.19
N HIS A 25 3.29 1.19 11.71
CA HIS A 25 1.99 0.70 11.27
C HIS A 25 1.14 0.33 12.47
N THR A 26 -0.15 0.17 12.22
CA THR A 26 -1.13 -0.21 13.22
C THR A 26 -2.17 -1.09 12.54
N ARG A 27 -2.68 -2.06 13.30
CA ARG A 27 -3.73 -2.96 12.85
C ARG A 27 -5.06 -2.40 13.29
N ASP A 28 -5.89 -2.05 12.33
CA ASP A 28 -7.25 -1.57 12.60
C ASP A 28 -8.18 -2.76 12.82
N GLU A 29 -8.95 -2.72 13.91
CA GLU A 29 -10.06 -3.64 14.16
C GLU A 29 -11.24 -3.23 13.29
N ILE A 30 -11.20 -3.66 12.03
CA ILE A 30 -12.37 -3.55 11.16
C ILE A 30 -13.30 -4.69 11.53
N ASP A 31 -14.36 -4.36 12.27
CA ASP A 31 -15.51 -5.23 12.49
C ASP A 31 -15.84 -5.89 11.16
N LYS A 32 -16.04 -7.22 11.17
CA LYS A 32 -16.50 -7.98 10.00
C LYS A 32 -17.91 -7.51 9.64
N VAL A 33 -18.10 -6.28 9.18
CA VAL A 33 -19.26 -5.91 8.40
C VAL A 33 -19.13 -6.77 7.15
N ALA A 34 -20.01 -7.75 7.08
CA ALA A 34 -20.10 -8.76 6.03
C ALA A 34 -19.87 -8.12 4.66
N ASP A 35 -18.65 -8.23 4.14
CA ASP A 35 -18.38 -7.93 2.75
C ASP A 35 -18.20 -9.26 2.03
N PRO A 36 -19.30 -9.86 1.51
CA PRO A 36 -19.23 -11.03 0.65
C PRO A 36 -18.47 -10.76 -0.67
N MET A 37 -17.94 -9.55 -0.90
CA MET A 37 -17.10 -9.19 -2.05
C MET A 37 -15.58 -9.21 -1.78
N SER A 38 -15.11 -9.81 -0.68
CA SER A 38 -13.67 -9.81 -0.34
C SER A 38 -12.79 -10.42 -1.44
N GLY A 39 -13.26 -11.44 -2.15
CA GLY A 39 -12.56 -12.08 -3.27
C GLY A 39 -12.44 -11.20 -4.52
N ASP A 40 -13.52 -10.51 -4.91
CA ASP A 40 -13.55 -9.67 -6.12
C ASP A 40 -12.71 -8.41 -5.96
N LYS A 41 -12.72 -7.80 -4.76
CA LYS A 41 -11.86 -6.65 -4.45
C LYS A 41 -10.38 -7.06 -4.41
N LEU A 42 -10.07 -8.19 -3.79
CA LEU A 42 -8.69 -8.69 -3.72
C LEU A 42 -8.17 -9.02 -5.12
N SER A 43 -8.96 -9.73 -5.95
CA SER A 43 -8.58 -10.05 -7.32
C SER A 43 -8.42 -8.81 -8.20
N SER A 44 -9.27 -7.79 -8.05
CA SER A 44 -9.12 -6.51 -8.75
C SER A 44 -7.89 -5.71 -8.31
N ILE A 45 -7.45 -5.84 -7.05
CA ILE A 45 -6.20 -5.22 -6.59
C ILE A 45 -5.01 -6.01 -7.12
N LEU A 46 -5.05 -7.34 -7.00
CA LEU A 46 -3.98 -8.22 -7.45
C LEU A 46 -3.76 -8.16 -8.97
N SER A 47 -4.81 -7.89 -9.76
CA SER A 47 -4.69 -7.68 -11.20
C SER A 47 -3.95 -6.39 -11.55
N ARG A 48 -3.99 -5.37 -10.68
CA ARG A 48 -3.26 -4.09 -10.84
C ARG A 48 -1.91 -4.11 -10.15
N LEU A 49 -1.77 -4.93 -9.12
CA LEU A 49 -0.64 -4.96 -8.23
C LEU A 49 -0.37 -6.41 -7.83
N SER A 50 0.46 -7.09 -8.62
CA SER A 50 0.77 -8.49 -8.38
C SER A 50 1.40 -8.69 -6.99
N TYR A 51 1.16 -9.86 -6.41
CA TYR A 51 1.71 -10.23 -5.10
C TYR A 51 3.26 -10.13 -5.08
N ASP A 52 3.91 -10.54 -6.16
CA ASP A 52 5.37 -10.41 -6.31
C ASP A 52 5.82 -8.94 -6.38
N ALA A 53 5.06 -8.09 -7.05
CA ALA A 53 5.34 -6.65 -7.08
C ALA A 53 5.20 -6.03 -5.69
N LEU A 54 4.16 -6.41 -4.93
CA LEU A 54 3.99 -5.98 -3.54
C LEU A 54 5.18 -6.37 -2.67
N ARG A 55 5.63 -7.63 -2.74
CA ARG A 55 6.80 -8.11 -1.98
C ARG A 55 8.08 -7.37 -2.29
N LYS A 56 8.29 -6.98 -3.54
CA LYS A 56 9.47 -6.18 -3.94
C LYS A 56 9.35 -4.72 -3.54
N ARG A 57 8.13 -4.19 -3.48
CA ARG A 57 7.86 -2.77 -3.29
C ARG A 57 7.66 -2.37 -1.84
N VAL A 58 7.27 -3.27 -0.95
CA VAL A 58 7.04 -2.98 0.47
C VAL A 58 8.22 -3.45 1.32
N LYS A 59 8.74 -2.56 2.16
CA LYS A 59 9.78 -2.84 3.16
C LYS A 59 9.31 -2.43 4.55
N GLY A 60 9.78 -3.10 5.59
CA GLY A 60 9.45 -2.78 6.99
C GLY A 60 8.09 -3.30 7.46
N LEU A 61 7.46 -4.18 6.69
CA LEU A 61 6.24 -4.90 7.05
C LEU A 61 6.35 -6.33 6.52
N GLU A 62 6.08 -7.32 7.36
CA GLU A 62 6.07 -8.72 6.95
C GLU A 62 4.80 -9.02 6.15
N LEU A 63 4.97 -9.44 4.89
CA LEU A 63 3.87 -9.90 4.05
C LEU A 63 3.68 -11.42 4.23
N PRO A 64 2.43 -11.90 4.30
CA PRO A 64 2.18 -13.32 4.51
C PRO A 64 2.72 -14.13 3.35
N PRO A 65 3.06 -15.41 3.52
CA PRO A 65 3.64 -16.23 2.45
C PRO A 65 2.63 -16.54 1.33
N ASN A 66 1.34 -16.65 1.67
CA ASN A 66 0.27 -17.00 0.73
C ASN A 66 -0.53 -15.77 0.31
N PRO A 67 -0.94 -15.66 -0.97
CA PRO A 67 -1.76 -14.55 -1.46
C PRO A 67 -3.15 -14.46 -0.79
N GLU A 68 -3.71 -15.58 -0.31
CA GLU A 68 -5.03 -15.64 0.32
C GLU A 68 -5.07 -14.87 1.66
N ASP A 69 -3.95 -14.87 2.37
CA ASP A 69 -3.77 -14.18 3.65
C ASP A 69 -3.51 -12.67 3.48
N LEU A 70 -3.32 -12.22 2.23
CA LEU A 70 -2.94 -10.85 1.91
C LEU A 70 -4.09 -9.86 2.16
N TYR A 71 -5.35 -10.32 2.15
CA TYR A 71 -6.52 -9.49 2.41
C TYR A 71 -6.39 -8.75 3.75
N ASP A 72 -6.01 -9.46 4.81
CA ASP A 72 -5.89 -8.87 6.14
C ASP A 72 -4.84 -7.76 6.15
N ILE A 73 -3.70 -7.96 5.48
CA ILE A 73 -2.66 -6.93 5.44
C ILE A 73 -3.08 -5.75 4.53
N LEU A 74 -3.68 -6.01 3.37
CA LEU A 74 -4.08 -4.97 2.44
C LEU A 74 -5.14 -4.00 2.99
N PHE A 75 -5.98 -4.50 3.88
CA PHE A 75 -7.16 -3.78 4.34
C PHE A 75 -7.19 -3.51 5.84
N ARG A 76 -6.40 -4.17 6.68
CA ARG A 76 -6.36 -3.95 8.13
C ARG A 76 -5.04 -3.39 8.64
N GLU A 77 -3.94 -3.59 7.92
CA GLU A 77 -2.66 -2.96 8.28
C GLU A 77 -2.59 -1.55 7.68
N ALA A 78 -2.67 -0.55 8.54
CA ALA A 78 -2.55 0.85 8.17
C ALA A 78 -1.16 1.37 8.51
N VAL A 79 -0.41 1.81 7.50
CA VAL A 79 0.86 2.53 7.69
C VAL A 79 0.57 3.90 8.29
N VAL A 80 1.07 4.17 9.49
CA VAL A 80 0.93 5.46 10.19
C VAL A 80 2.00 6.41 9.69
N ASN A 81 3.26 5.98 9.69
CA ASN A 81 4.40 6.74 9.22
C ASN A 81 5.28 5.89 8.30
N GLY A 82 5.77 6.50 7.22
CA GLY A 82 6.56 5.81 6.21
C GLY A 82 7.02 6.74 5.09
N VAL A 83 7.65 6.15 4.07
CA VAL A 83 8.15 6.87 2.90
C VAL A 83 7.74 6.13 1.63
N LEU A 84 7.16 6.85 0.68
CA LEU A 84 6.91 6.42 -0.69
C LEU A 84 8.03 6.96 -1.58
N ARG A 85 8.87 6.08 -2.10
CA ARG A 85 9.95 6.42 -3.03
C ARG A 85 9.54 6.06 -4.44
N CYS A 86 9.54 7.03 -5.36
CA CYS A 86 9.21 6.76 -6.76
C CYS A 86 10.26 5.84 -7.39
N GLU A 87 9.82 4.83 -8.14
CA GLU A 87 10.71 3.89 -8.83
C GLU A 87 11.54 4.58 -9.93
N SER A 88 10.97 5.57 -10.62
CA SER A 88 11.64 6.26 -11.72
C SER A 88 12.41 7.50 -11.26
N CYS A 89 11.74 8.55 -10.79
CA CYS A 89 12.41 9.81 -10.43
C CYS A 89 13.12 9.78 -9.06
N GLN A 90 13.00 8.67 -8.31
CA GLN A 90 13.66 8.46 -7.01
C GLN A 90 13.31 9.48 -5.93
N LYS A 91 12.29 10.32 -6.17
CA LYS A 91 11.78 11.30 -5.21
C LYS A 91 11.03 10.60 -4.08
N ASP A 92 11.27 11.05 -2.87
CA ASP A 92 10.64 10.56 -1.65
C ASP A 92 9.44 11.43 -1.28
N TYR A 93 8.34 10.78 -0.92
CA TYR A 93 7.12 11.39 -0.42
C TYR A 93 6.77 10.81 0.95
N ASP A 94 6.50 11.68 1.91
CA ASP A 94 6.19 11.25 3.27
C ASP A 94 4.80 10.62 3.36
N VAL A 95 4.68 9.52 4.10
CA VAL A 95 3.43 9.12 4.74
C VAL A 95 3.50 9.58 6.18
N LYS A 96 2.60 10.49 6.59
CA LYS A 96 2.53 11.03 7.94
C LYS A 96 1.10 10.96 8.46
N ASN A 97 0.91 10.42 9.67
CA ASN A 97 -0.40 10.25 10.29
C ASN A 97 -1.41 9.57 9.33
N ARG A 98 -0.97 8.47 8.71
CA ARG A 98 -1.72 7.69 7.72
C ARG A 98 -1.98 8.38 6.37
N ILE A 99 -1.48 9.59 6.13
CA ILE A 99 -1.73 10.37 4.91
C ILE A 99 -0.47 10.44 4.02
N PRO A 100 -0.53 9.96 2.77
CA PRO A 100 0.54 10.17 1.80
C PRO A 100 0.54 11.62 1.30
N ARG A 101 1.69 12.30 1.39
CA ARG A 101 1.85 13.71 1.02
C ARG A 101 2.46 13.84 -0.37
N LEU A 102 1.62 13.68 -1.39
CA LEU A 102 2.01 13.77 -2.81
C LEU A 102 1.94 15.21 -3.36
N VAL A 103 2.52 16.16 -2.63
CA VAL A 103 2.50 17.57 -3.04
C VAL A 103 3.53 17.82 -4.14
N MET A 104 3.10 18.52 -5.21
CA MET A 104 4.01 19.07 -6.20
C MET A 104 4.54 20.42 -5.70
N PRO A 105 5.82 20.76 -5.95
CA PRO A 105 6.27 22.13 -5.78
C PRO A 105 5.41 23.05 -6.66
N LEU A 106 4.94 24.15 -6.07
CA LEU A 106 4.19 25.21 -6.75
C LEU A 106 5.10 26.01 -7.68
#